data_AF-A0A284R0X3-F1
#
_entry.id   AF-A0A284R0X3-F1
#
_cell.length_a   1.000
_cell.length_b   1.000
_cell.length_c   1.000
_cell.angle_alpha   90.00
_cell.angle_beta   90.00
_cell.angle_gamma   90.00
#
_symmetry.space_group_name_H-M   'P 1'
#
loop_
_entity.id
_entity.type
_entity.pdbx_description
1 polymer ?
#
loop_
_entity_poly.entity_id
_entity_poly.type
_entity_poly.pdbx_seq_one_letter_code
_entity_poly.pdbx_strand_id
1 'polypeptide(L)'
;MSSRTTTAVVAGAAVAGLVAYAVYFDYKRRNDAEFRKRLRKEKKRVDKSIASSSVQPSAVSADSLREALERVKKEEVPLSPAERENYFMSQVAMGEQLALQGPDFQLPAALSFYRALRVYPSPVELMVIYEKTVPEPIFKMVIQMTNLDVSSSALDALDEETSPVRGGPPSEASSQEWDKVTDPGSNSAAP
;
A
#
# COMPACT_ATOMS: atom_id res chain seq x y z
N MET A 1 -10.14 47.30 74.94
CA MET A 1 -10.78 46.40 73.95
C MET A 1 -10.35 46.66 72.49
N SER A 2 -9.41 47.58 72.23
CA SER A 2 -9.09 48.03 70.86
C SER A 2 -8.09 47.17 70.09
N SER A 3 -7.10 46.55 70.76
CA SER A 3 -6.03 45.80 70.07
C SER A 3 -6.53 44.53 69.35
N ARG A 4 -7.44 43.74 69.98
CA ARG A 4 -8.00 42.53 69.36
C ARG A 4 -8.87 42.84 68.14
N THR A 5 -9.63 43.93 68.19
CA THR A 5 -10.46 44.39 67.08
C THR A 5 -9.60 44.89 65.93
N THR A 6 -8.54 45.66 66.19
CA THR A 6 -7.58 46.09 65.16
C THR A 6 -6.90 44.90 64.50
N THR A 7 -6.43 43.91 65.28
CA THR A 7 -5.80 42.70 64.73
C THR A 7 -6.77 41.88 63.88
N ALA A 8 -8.03 41.72 64.32
CA ALA A 8 -9.05 41.00 63.56
C ALA A 8 -9.38 41.70 62.23
N VAL A 9 -9.46 43.03 62.23
CA VAL A 9 -9.71 43.84 61.02
C VAL A 9 -8.54 43.73 60.04
N VAL A 10 -7.30 43.83 60.51
CA VAL A 10 -6.10 43.71 59.66
C VAL A 10 -5.97 42.30 59.08
N ALA A 11 -6.20 41.26 59.89
CA ALA A 11 -6.17 39.88 59.43
C ALA A 11 -7.28 39.60 58.39
N GLY A 12 -8.49 40.11 58.62
CA GLY A 12 -9.61 40.01 57.66
C GLY A 12 -9.31 40.69 56.33
N ALA A 13 -8.72 41.89 56.36
CA ALA A 13 -8.34 42.62 55.16
C ALA A 13 -7.24 41.89 54.36
N ALA A 14 -6.26 41.29 55.05
CA ALA A 14 -5.20 40.52 54.40
C ALA A 14 -5.74 39.26 53.69
N VAL A 15 -6.63 38.51 54.35
CA VAL A 15 -7.26 37.32 53.75
C VAL A 15 -8.13 37.72 52.55
N ALA A 16 -8.94 38.78 52.68
CA ALA A 16 -9.76 39.27 51.58
C ALA A 16 -8.91 39.73 50.37
N GLY A 17 -7.78 40.40 50.62
CA GLY A 17 -6.84 40.80 49.57
C GLY A 17 -6.22 39.60 48.84
N LEU A 18 -5.84 38.55 49.56
CA LEU A 18 -5.30 37.33 48.96
C LEU A 18 -6.34 36.59 48.11
N VAL A 19 -7.59 36.48 48.60
CA VAL A 19 -8.68 35.85 47.86
C VAL A 19 -9.02 36.65 46.60
N ALA A 20 -9.12 37.98 46.70
CA ALA A 20 -9.36 38.85 45.56
C ALA A 20 -8.25 38.75 44.51
N TYR A 21 -6.98 38.69 44.95
CA TYR A 21 -5.84 38.51 44.04
C TYR A 21 -5.86 37.13 43.37
N ALA A 22 -6.18 36.06 44.09
CA ALA A 22 -6.29 34.72 43.52
C ALA A 22 -7.38 34.63 42.45
N VAL A 23 -8.55 35.24 42.69
CA VAL A 23 -9.64 35.33 41.71
C VAL A 23 -9.21 36.13 40.48
N TYR A 24 -8.59 37.30 40.68
CA TYR A 24 -8.06 38.10 39.56
C TYR A 24 -6.99 37.36 38.76
N PHE A 25 -6.08 36.68 39.44
CA PHE A 25 -4.98 35.95 38.79
C PHE A 25 -5.50 34.76 37.97
N ASP A 26 -6.44 33.98 38.49
CA ASP A 26 -7.05 32.88 37.73
C ASP A 26 -7.88 33.41 36.54
N TYR A 27 -8.58 34.54 36.71
CA TYR A 27 -9.26 35.22 35.62
C TYR A 27 -8.28 35.69 34.53
N LYS A 28 -7.20 36.39 34.90
CA LYS A 28 -6.17 36.87 33.97
C LYS A 28 -5.50 35.72 33.23
N ARG A 29 -5.24 34.60 33.90
CA ARG A 29 -4.65 33.40 33.29
C ARG A 29 -5.60 32.73 32.29
N ARG A 30 -6.89 32.60 32.62
CA ARG A 30 -7.88 31.92 31.75
C ARG A 30 -8.38 32.78 30.60
N ASN A 31 -8.34 34.10 30.74
CA ASN A 31 -8.79 35.05 29.70
C ASN A 31 -7.66 35.64 28.85
N ASP A 32 -6.45 35.06 28.88
CA ASP A 32 -5.37 35.51 28.01
C ASP A 32 -5.72 35.30 26.52
N ALA A 33 -6.00 36.41 25.85
CA ALA A 33 -6.35 36.45 24.44
C ALA A 33 -5.18 36.03 23.53
N GLU A 34 -3.92 36.27 23.95
CA GLU A 34 -2.72 35.81 23.23
C GLU A 34 -2.67 34.28 23.23
N PHE A 35 -2.85 33.64 24.39
CA PHE A 35 -2.83 32.19 24.51
C PHE A 35 -3.93 31.52 23.67
N ARG A 36 -5.15 32.04 23.71
CA ARG A 36 -6.26 31.54 22.86
C ARG A 36 -5.99 31.75 21.38
N LYS A 37 -5.36 32.86 20.99
CA LYS A 37 -4.94 33.12 19.60
C LYS A 37 -3.84 32.14 19.19
N ARG A 38 -2.87 31.85 20.06
CA ARG A 38 -1.81 30.86 19.82
C ARG A 38 -2.40 29.45 19.66
N LEU A 39 -3.28 29.00 20.55
CA LEU A 39 -3.97 27.72 20.42
C LEU A 39 -4.80 27.62 19.14
N ARG A 40 -5.51 28.69 18.75
CA ARG A 40 -6.25 28.71 17.47
C ARG A 40 -5.32 28.67 16.27
N LYS A 41 -4.18 29.38 16.32
CA LYS A 41 -3.16 29.36 15.25
C LYS A 41 -2.50 28.00 15.16
N GLU A 42 -2.15 27.38 16.28
CA GLU A 42 -1.56 26.04 16.34
C GLU A 42 -2.55 24.99 15.88
N LYS A 43 -3.79 25.03 16.37
CA LYS A 43 -4.86 24.15 15.88
C LYS A 43 -5.06 24.31 14.38
N LYS A 44 -5.16 25.54 13.86
CA LYS A 44 -5.24 25.80 12.42
C LYS A 44 -4.01 25.32 11.66
N ARG A 45 -2.81 25.39 12.25
CA ARG A 45 -1.56 24.90 11.64
C ARG A 45 -1.53 23.36 11.60
N VAL A 46 -1.99 22.70 12.66
CA VAL A 46 -2.12 21.23 12.74
C VAL A 46 -3.22 20.74 11.79
N ASP A 47 -4.39 21.36 11.81
CA ASP A 47 -5.48 21.03 10.88
C ASP A 47 -5.06 21.29 9.43
N LYS A 48 -4.30 22.37 9.16
CA LYS A 48 -3.74 22.63 7.82
C LYS A 48 -2.63 21.67 7.47
N SER A 49 -1.78 21.24 8.40
CA SER A 49 -0.76 20.22 8.13
C SER A 49 -1.39 18.87 7.84
N ILE A 50 -2.45 18.50 8.58
CA ILE A 50 -3.24 17.28 8.39
C ILE A 50 -4.00 17.32 7.05
N ALA A 51 -4.63 18.46 6.73
CA ALA A 51 -5.33 18.66 5.46
C ALA A 51 -4.38 18.84 4.26
N SER A 52 -3.15 19.32 4.47
CA SER A 52 -2.11 19.30 3.42
C SER A 52 -1.47 17.92 3.27
N SER A 53 -1.41 17.11 4.33
CA SER A 53 -1.01 15.70 4.26
C SER A 53 -2.12 14.78 3.74
N SER A 54 -3.36 15.24 3.64
CA SER A 54 -4.42 14.52 2.90
C SER A 54 -4.37 14.77 1.39
N VAL A 55 -3.49 15.65 0.91
CA VAL A 55 -3.29 15.95 -0.53
C VAL A 55 -1.92 15.52 -1.04
N GLN A 56 -0.98 15.19 -0.15
CA GLN A 56 0.20 14.42 -0.51
C GLN A 56 0.45 13.42 0.62
N PRO A 57 0.36 12.10 0.36
CA PRO A 57 0.93 11.16 1.32
C PRO A 57 2.42 11.50 1.43
N SER A 58 3.09 10.94 2.42
CA SER A 58 4.47 10.53 2.27
C SER A 58 4.57 9.70 0.98
N ALA A 59 4.67 10.38 -0.16
CA ALA A 59 4.64 9.79 -1.47
C ALA A 59 6.00 9.14 -1.60
N VAL A 60 6.06 7.89 -1.15
CA VAL A 60 7.05 6.94 -1.66
C VAL A 60 7.03 7.17 -3.17
N SER A 61 8.12 7.75 -3.67
CA SER A 61 8.18 8.21 -5.05
C SER A 61 7.81 7.05 -5.97
N ALA A 62 7.06 7.32 -7.03
CA ALA A 62 6.70 6.28 -8.00
C ALA A 62 7.95 5.51 -8.48
N ASP A 63 9.09 6.19 -8.55
CA ASP A 63 10.38 5.60 -8.90
C ASP A 63 10.89 4.63 -7.84
N SER A 64 10.84 4.99 -6.55
CA SER A 64 11.19 4.04 -5.46
C SER A 64 10.27 2.82 -5.39
N LEU A 65 8.97 2.98 -5.74
CA LEU A 65 8.04 1.85 -5.85
C LEU A 65 8.41 0.93 -7.02
N ARG A 66 8.72 1.49 -8.20
CA ARG A 66 9.17 0.73 -9.37
C ARG A 66 10.46 -0.03 -9.09
N GLU A 67 11.43 0.64 -8.48
CA GLU A 67 12.73 0.04 -8.15
C GLU A 67 12.59 -1.11 -7.13
N ALA A 68 11.67 -0.97 -6.17
CA ALA A 68 11.36 -2.04 -5.23
C ALA A 68 10.62 -3.20 -5.91
N LEU A 69 9.70 -2.91 -6.83
CA LEU A 69 9.00 -3.92 -7.62
C LEU A 69 9.92 -4.74 -8.50
N GLU A 70 10.86 -4.11 -9.20
CA GLU A 70 11.84 -4.82 -10.02
C GLU A 70 12.67 -5.81 -9.20
N ARG A 71 13.00 -5.46 -7.95
CA ARG A 71 13.67 -6.39 -7.04
C ARG A 71 12.78 -7.57 -6.70
N VAL A 72 11.51 -7.34 -6.35
CA VAL A 72 10.56 -8.41 -6.05
C VAL A 72 10.36 -9.33 -7.26
N LYS A 73 10.30 -8.79 -8.47
CA LYS A 73 10.13 -9.58 -9.70
C LYS A 73 11.31 -10.54 -9.93
N LYS A 74 12.53 -10.12 -9.60
CA LYS A 74 13.76 -10.93 -9.71
C LYS A 74 13.87 -12.00 -8.63
N GLU A 75 13.10 -11.92 -7.55
CA GLU A 75 13.06 -12.97 -6.52
C GLU A 75 12.39 -14.23 -7.09
N GLU A 76 13.04 -15.39 -6.88
CA GLU A 76 12.49 -16.68 -7.26
C GLU A 76 11.28 -17.02 -6.39
N VAL A 77 10.17 -17.36 -7.03
CA VAL A 77 8.96 -17.82 -6.37
C VAL A 77 9.06 -19.33 -6.17
N PRO A 78 8.78 -19.87 -4.97
CA PRO A 78 8.80 -21.31 -4.75
C PRO A 78 7.89 -22.07 -5.73
N LEU A 79 8.35 -23.20 -6.24
CA LEU A 79 7.63 -23.97 -7.26
C LEU A 79 6.67 -24.99 -6.64
N SER A 80 7.01 -25.56 -5.49
CA SER A 80 6.17 -26.59 -4.87
C SER A 80 4.96 -25.98 -4.15
N PRO A 81 3.79 -26.65 -4.17
CA PRO A 81 2.59 -26.13 -3.50
C PRO A 81 2.80 -25.86 -2.00
N ALA A 82 3.50 -26.76 -1.31
CA ALA A 82 3.76 -26.64 0.13
C ALA A 82 4.69 -25.46 0.45
N GLU A 83 5.74 -25.23 -0.34
CA GLU A 83 6.63 -24.09 -0.14
C GLU A 83 5.96 -22.77 -0.50
N ARG A 84 5.06 -22.76 -1.50
CA ARG A 84 4.25 -21.57 -1.84
C ARG A 84 3.32 -21.18 -0.71
N GLU A 85 2.66 -22.15 -0.07
CA GLU A 85 1.80 -21.89 1.09
C GLU A 85 2.61 -21.33 2.25
N ASN A 86 3.77 -21.93 2.57
CA ASN A 86 4.66 -21.42 3.62
C ASN A 86 5.17 -20.00 3.32
N TYR A 87 5.56 -19.74 2.07
CA TYR A 87 5.99 -18.43 1.62
C TYR A 87 4.86 -17.41 1.75
N PHE A 88 3.64 -17.75 1.30
CA PHE A 88 2.46 -16.92 1.46
C PHE A 88 2.23 -16.53 2.92
N MET A 89 2.18 -17.52 3.82
CA MET A 89 1.94 -17.28 5.25
C MET A 89 3.03 -16.40 5.87
N SER A 90 4.29 -16.65 5.52
CA SER A 90 5.43 -15.84 5.97
C SER A 90 5.33 -14.38 5.50
N GLN A 91 4.99 -14.16 4.23
CA GLN A 91 4.84 -12.82 3.67
C GLN A 91 3.65 -12.06 4.28
N VAL A 92 2.51 -12.71 4.48
CA VAL A 92 1.35 -12.08 5.15
C VAL A 92 1.70 -11.69 6.58
N ALA A 93 2.30 -12.60 7.36
CA ALA A 93 2.71 -12.32 8.74
C ALA A 93 3.73 -11.17 8.81
N MET A 94 4.70 -11.13 7.90
CA MET A 94 5.67 -10.04 7.80
C MET A 94 5.01 -8.71 7.45
N GLY A 95 4.09 -8.70 6.47
CA GLY A 95 3.33 -7.51 6.09
C GLY A 95 2.50 -6.96 7.25
N GLU A 96 1.84 -7.84 8.01
CA GLU A 96 1.09 -7.48 9.20
C GLU A 96 1.98 -6.90 10.31
N GLN A 97 3.11 -7.53 10.62
CA GLN A 97 4.05 -6.99 11.61
C GLN A 97 4.57 -5.61 11.21
N LEU A 98 4.93 -5.41 9.94
CA LEU A 98 5.43 -4.13 9.45
C LEU A 98 4.35 -3.04 9.46
N ALA A 99 3.10 -3.40 9.17
CA ALA A 99 1.97 -2.47 9.22
C ALA A 99 1.76 -1.87 10.62
N LEU A 100 2.13 -2.59 11.68
CA LEU A 100 2.03 -2.12 13.07
C LEU A 100 3.14 -1.13 13.46
N GLN A 101 4.24 -1.04 12.71
CA GLN A 101 5.40 -0.22 13.07
C GLN A 101 5.26 1.26 12.69
N GLY A 102 4.22 1.63 11.92
CA GLY A 102 3.89 3.01 11.58
C GLY A 102 4.27 3.42 10.15
N PRO A 103 4.22 4.73 9.85
CA PRO A 103 4.28 5.24 8.47
C PRO A 103 5.54 4.88 7.68
N ASP A 104 6.70 4.82 8.34
CA ASP A 104 7.98 4.54 7.68
C ASP A 104 8.08 3.11 7.12
N PHE A 105 7.24 2.20 7.63
CA PHE A 105 7.22 0.78 7.23
C PHE A 105 6.10 0.43 6.26
N GLN A 106 5.32 1.42 5.79
CA GLN A 106 4.22 1.18 4.84
C GLN A 106 4.69 0.56 3.52
N LEU A 107 5.85 1.01 2.98
CA LEU A 107 6.42 0.44 1.77
C LEU A 107 6.85 -1.02 1.96
N PRO A 108 7.72 -1.35 2.94
CA PRO A 108 8.04 -2.74 3.26
C PRO A 108 6.81 -3.63 3.46
N ALA A 109 5.80 -3.15 4.20
CA ALA A 109 4.57 -3.90 4.44
C ALA A 109 3.81 -4.19 3.13
N ALA A 110 3.64 -3.18 2.28
CA ALA A 110 2.96 -3.32 1.00
C ALA A 110 3.70 -4.29 0.06
N LEU A 111 5.04 -4.29 0.07
CA LEU A 111 5.84 -5.25 -0.71
C LEU A 111 5.64 -6.69 -0.25
N SER A 112 5.51 -6.93 1.06
CA SER A 112 5.20 -8.26 1.60
C SER A 112 3.80 -8.73 1.16
N PHE A 113 2.78 -7.88 1.25
CA PHE A 113 1.44 -8.21 0.73
C PHE A 113 1.42 -8.45 -0.79
N TYR A 114 2.20 -7.69 -1.55
CA TYR A 114 2.36 -7.89 -2.99
C TYR A 114 3.03 -9.23 -3.32
N ARG A 115 4.07 -9.63 -2.58
CA ARG A 115 4.69 -10.97 -2.70
C ARG A 115 3.68 -12.09 -2.43
N ALA A 116 2.85 -11.94 -1.40
CA ALA A 116 1.79 -12.89 -1.09
C ALA A 116 0.76 -13.01 -2.23
N LEU A 117 0.38 -11.90 -2.88
CA LEU A 117 -0.53 -11.91 -4.03
C LEU A 117 0.01 -12.72 -5.22
N ARG A 118 1.32 -12.65 -5.50
CA ARG A 118 1.94 -13.38 -6.63
C ARG A 118 1.87 -14.90 -6.49
N VAL A 119 1.78 -15.40 -5.27
CA VAL A 119 1.77 -16.85 -4.99
C VAL A 119 0.39 -17.39 -4.68
N TYR A 120 -0.61 -16.53 -4.54
CA TYR A 120 -1.96 -16.93 -4.19
C TYR A 120 -2.75 -17.38 -5.44
N PRO A 121 -3.51 -18.49 -5.39
CA PRO A 121 -4.23 -19.01 -6.56
C PRO A 121 -5.33 -18.08 -7.11
N SER A 122 -5.95 -17.28 -6.25
CA SER A 122 -7.08 -16.40 -6.59
C SER A 122 -6.79 -14.95 -6.14
N PRO A 123 -5.91 -14.21 -6.85
CA PRO A 123 -5.42 -12.91 -6.37
C PRO A 123 -6.52 -11.86 -6.18
N VAL A 124 -7.64 -11.96 -6.93
CA VAL A 124 -8.80 -11.07 -6.79
C VAL A 124 -9.49 -11.26 -5.43
N GLU A 125 -9.67 -12.50 -4.99
CA GLU A 125 -10.26 -12.81 -3.68
C GLU A 125 -9.38 -12.28 -2.55
N LEU A 126 -8.07 -12.49 -2.65
CA LEU A 126 -7.12 -11.98 -1.66
C LEU A 126 -7.10 -10.45 -1.60
N MET A 127 -7.23 -9.78 -2.76
CA MET A 127 -7.32 -8.32 -2.83
C MET A 127 -8.56 -7.79 -2.07
N VAL A 128 -9.70 -8.46 -2.17
CA VAL A 128 -10.93 -8.10 -1.43
C VAL A 128 -10.77 -8.29 0.08
N ILE A 129 -9.99 -9.28 0.51
CA ILE A 129 -9.66 -9.47 1.93
C ILE A 129 -8.77 -8.31 2.39
N TYR A 130 -7.74 -7.98 1.63
CA TYR A 130 -6.82 -6.88 1.97
C TYR A 130 -7.52 -5.53 2.05
N GLU A 131 -8.49 -5.24 1.18
CA GLU A 131 -9.30 -4.02 1.26
C GLU A 131 -9.94 -3.85 2.65
N LYS A 132 -10.32 -4.96 3.29
CA LYS A 132 -11.03 -4.97 4.58
C LYS A 132 -10.10 -5.05 5.78
N THR A 133 -8.93 -5.67 5.65
CA THR A 133 -8.05 -5.99 6.78
C THR A 133 -6.78 -5.16 6.85
N VAL A 134 -6.31 -4.62 5.72
CA VAL A 134 -5.05 -3.87 5.64
C VAL A 134 -5.33 -2.36 5.73
N PRO A 135 -4.52 -1.58 6.47
CA PRO A 135 -4.66 -0.13 6.52
C PRO A 135 -4.64 0.52 5.12
N GLU A 136 -5.56 1.47 4.89
CA GLU A 136 -5.77 2.12 3.58
C GLU A 136 -4.48 2.64 2.89
N PRO A 137 -3.51 3.27 3.59
CA PRO A 137 -2.28 3.73 2.95
C PRO A 137 -1.46 2.58 2.33
N ILE A 138 -1.39 1.43 3.01
CA ILE A 138 -0.65 0.25 2.56
C ILE A 138 -1.42 -0.41 1.41
N PHE A 139 -2.73 -0.55 1.55
CA PHE A 139 -3.58 -1.15 0.51
C PHE A 139 -3.50 -0.37 -0.82
N LYS A 140 -3.51 0.97 -0.77
CA LYS A 140 -3.31 1.81 -1.96
C LYS A 140 -1.97 1.55 -2.66
N MET A 141 -0.90 1.31 -1.90
CA MET A 141 0.41 0.98 -2.48
C MET A 141 0.40 -0.40 -3.13
N VAL A 142 -0.30 -1.38 -2.55
CA VAL A 142 -0.48 -2.71 -3.16
C VAL A 142 -1.20 -2.59 -4.52
N ILE A 143 -2.30 -1.82 -4.58
CA ILE A 143 -3.02 -1.57 -5.85
C ILE A 143 -2.12 -0.89 -6.88
N GLN A 144 -1.37 0.14 -6.48
CA GLN A 144 -0.43 0.82 -7.38
C GLN A 144 0.61 -0.16 -7.93
N MET A 145 1.12 -1.05 -7.07
CA MET A 145 2.08 -2.07 -7.47
C MET A 145 1.51 -3.06 -8.49
N THR A 146 0.28 -3.55 -8.27
CA THR A 146 -0.42 -4.43 -9.22
C THR A 146 -0.67 -3.76 -10.56
N ASN A 147 -1.07 -2.48 -10.58
CA ASN A 147 -1.30 -1.75 -11.83
C ASN A 147 -0.01 -1.53 -12.64
N LEU A 148 1.10 -1.26 -11.95
CA LEU A 148 2.42 -1.15 -12.56
C LEU A 148 2.88 -2.50 -13.14
N ASP A 149 2.62 -3.60 -12.45
CA ASP A 149 2.97 -4.95 -12.91
C ASP A 149 2.25 -5.29 -14.22
N VAL A 150 0.93 -5.14 -14.26
CA VAL A 150 0.11 -5.38 -15.45
C VAL A 150 0.57 -4.52 -16.63
N SER A 151 0.88 -3.25 -16.38
CA SER A 151 1.36 -2.34 -17.43
C SER A 151 2.73 -2.75 -17.98
N SER A 152 3.65 -3.19 -17.12
CA SER A 152 4.97 -3.68 -17.55
C SER A 152 4.91 -5.00 -18.32
N SER A 153 4.08 -5.96 -17.88
CA SER A 153 3.90 -7.22 -18.61
C SER A 153 3.29 -7.02 -20.00
N ALA A 154 2.44 -6.00 -20.18
CA ALA A 154 1.91 -5.64 -21.49
C ALA A 154 2.96 -5.03 -22.44
N LEU A 155 3.98 -4.36 -21.90
CA LEU A 155 5.08 -3.80 -22.69
C LEU A 155 6.12 -4.86 -23.07
N ASP A 156 6.47 -5.76 -22.16
CA ASP A 156 7.38 -6.88 -22.44
C ASP A 156 6.82 -7.80 -23.55
N ALA A 157 5.50 -7.97 -23.60
CA ALA A 157 4.82 -8.74 -24.65
C ALA A 157 4.91 -8.10 -26.04
N LEU A 158 5.18 -6.79 -26.15
CA LEU A 158 5.35 -6.10 -27.44
C LEU A 158 6.79 -6.15 -27.94
N ASP A 159 7.77 -6.23 -27.05
CA ASP A 159 9.19 -6.33 -27.43
C ASP A 159 9.55 -7.74 -27.92
N GLU A 160 8.89 -8.80 -27.42
CA GLU A 160 9.14 -10.18 -27.86
C GLU A 160 8.76 -10.46 -29.33
N GLU A 161 7.77 -9.73 -29.87
CA GLU A 161 7.34 -9.83 -31.29
C GLU A 161 8.31 -9.16 -32.28
N THR A 162 9.34 -8.44 -31.80
CA THR A 162 10.27 -7.69 -32.68
C THR A 162 11.64 -8.34 -32.89
N SER A 163 11.89 -9.53 -32.33
CA SER A 163 13.14 -10.27 -32.59
C SER A 163 13.06 -11.06 -33.91
N PRO A 164 13.90 -10.76 -34.93
CA PRO A 164 13.85 -11.47 -36.20
C PRO A 164 14.41 -12.89 -36.06
N VAL A 165 13.51 -13.86 -36.16
CA VAL A 165 13.77 -15.30 -36.33
C VAL A 165 14.74 -15.52 -37.51
N ARG A 166 15.94 -16.02 -37.24
CA ARG A 166 16.83 -16.60 -38.27
C ARG A 166 16.48 -18.07 -38.45
N GLY A 167 15.29 -18.33 -38.98
CA GLY A 167 14.83 -19.67 -39.37
C GLY A 167 15.31 -20.01 -40.78
N GLY A 168 16.08 -21.08 -40.91
CA GLY A 168 16.40 -21.70 -42.21
C GLY A 168 15.16 -22.36 -42.83
N PRO A 169 15.15 -22.59 -44.16
CA PRO A 169 13.95 -22.97 -44.90
C PRO A 169 13.51 -24.42 -44.59
N PRO A 170 12.20 -24.72 -44.70
CA PRO A 170 11.66 -26.05 -44.43
C PRO A 170 11.87 -26.97 -45.64
N SER A 171 12.40 -28.17 -45.40
CA SER A 171 12.46 -29.25 -46.38
C SER A 171 11.09 -29.91 -46.51
N GLU A 172 10.49 -29.78 -47.69
CA GLU A 172 9.35 -30.58 -48.14
C GLU A 172 9.77 -32.05 -48.31
N ALA A 173 9.02 -32.96 -47.69
CA ALA A 173 8.68 -34.29 -48.24
C ALA A 173 7.93 -35.12 -47.18
N SER A 174 6.61 -35.28 -47.36
CA SER A 174 5.92 -36.53 -46.98
C SER A 174 4.57 -36.57 -47.68
N SER A 175 4.62 -36.95 -48.95
CA SER A 175 3.44 -37.37 -49.72
C SER A 175 2.89 -38.69 -49.18
N GLN A 176 1.61 -38.94 -49.48
CA GLN A 176 0.86 -40.21 -49.40
C GLN A 176 0.02 -40.43 -48.14
N GLU A 177 -1.23 -40.01 -48.23
CA GLU A 177 -2.39 -40.91 -48.13
C GLU A 177 -3.62 -40.16 -48.67
N TRP A 178 -4.73 -40.85 -48.93
CA TRP A 178 -6.05 -40.31 -49.33
C TRP A 178 -6.31 -40.02 -50.82
N ASP A 179 -6.63 -41.08 -51.59
CA ASP A 179 -7.77 -41.23 -52.54
C ASP A 179 -7.39 -42.35 -53.54
N LYS A 180 -8.15 -43.39 -53.86
CA LYS A 180 -9.52 -43.81 -53.54
C LYS A 180 -9.70 -45.24 -54.06
N VAL A 181 -10.45 -46.06 -53.33
CA VAL A 181 -10.96 -47.38 -53.74
C VAL A 181 -12.35 -47.21 -54.38
N THR A 182 -12.56 -47.66 -55.63
CA THR A 182 -13.51 -48.73 -56.04
C THR A 182 -13.61 -48.85 -57.59
N ASP A 183 -13.47 -50.11 -58.02
CA ASP A 183 -13.67 -50.81 -59.32
C ASP A 183 -15.03 -50.57 -60.02
N PRO A 184 -15.44 -51.21 -61.17
CA PRO A 184 -14.73 -52.13 -62.10
C PRO A 184 -15.04 -51.93 -63.61
N GLY A 185 -14.29 -52.61 -64.49
CA GLY A 185 -14.88 -53.19 -65.72
C GLY A 185 -14.22 -52.95 -67.09
N SER A 186 -13.86 -54.08 -67.71
CA SER A 186 -13.88 -54.40 -69.16
C SER A 186 -12.63 -54.19 -70.05
N ASN A 187 -11.88 -55.30 -70.19
CA ASN A 187 -11.73 -56.15 -71.39
C ASN A 187 -10.71 -55.84 -72.52
N SER A 188 -10.15 -56.95 -73.04
CA SER A 188 -9.37 -57.19 -74.29
C SER A 188 -7.87 -56.82 -74.27
N ALA A 189 -6.91 -57.57 -74.83
CA ALA A 189 -6.87 -58.85 -75.55
C ALA A 189 -5.41 -59.41 -75.57
N ALA A 190 -5.32 -60.70 -75.90
CA ALA A 190 -4.20 -61.60 -76.23
C ALA A 190 -3.24 -61.08 -77.35
N PRO A 191 -2.20 -61.82 -77.82
CA PRO A 191 -1.79 -63.22 -77.52
C PRO A 191 -0.38 -63.44 -76.97
#